data_AF-A0A7J2QXL5-F1
#
_entry.id   AF-A0A7J2QXL5-F1
#
_cell.length_a   1.000
_cell.length_b   1.000
_cell.length_c   1.000
_cell.angle_alpha   90.00
_cell.angle_beta   90.00
_cell.angle_gamma   90.00
#
_symmetry.space_group_name_H-M   'P 1'
#
loop_
_entity.id
_entity.type
_entity.pdbx_description
1 polymer ?
#
loop_
_entity_poly.entity_id
_entity_poly.type
_entity_poly.pdbx_seq_one_letter_code
_entity_poly.pdbx_strand_id
1 'polypeptide(L)'
;MRRISKDTAFWVKGNKIIELFVENHIGYIIKNPKLFGLTKEEIVNTYKSFNEPLGLEGDAREEIIKGIAKDGWIRIRYYSGHGGEYWSIQCDNYRRREESIFSFIDYAIDKNIMAFHDPVSIISYDVGGVSLSYSFGEGGISKLYENRKKKGSKKCK
;
A
#
# COMPACT_ATOMS: atom_id res chain seq x y z
N MET A 1 16.82 17.22 3.94
CA MET A 1 16.91 15.87 4.53
C MET A 1 15.58 15.18 4.30
N ARG A 2 15.53 14.00 3.66
CA ARG A 2 14.26 13.29 3.41
C ARG A 2 13.66 12.82 4.74
N ARG A 3 12.35 12.91 4.89
CA ARG A 3 11.64 12.46 6.09
C ARG A 3 11.24 10.98 5.98
N ILE A 4 12.22 10.13 5.66
CA ILE A 4 12.02 8.69 5.51
C ILE A 4 12.74 7.99 6.67
N SER A 5 11.98 7.31 7.52
CA SER A 5 12.52 6.31 8.44
C SER A 5 12.41 4.92 7.80
N LYS A 6 13.19 3.95 8.31
CA LYS A 6 13.16 2.55 7.84
C LYS A 6 11.76 1.90 7.91
N ASP A 7 10.86 2.48 8.70
CA ASP A 7 9.53 1.95 9.00
C ASP A 7 8.41 2.83 8.45
N THR A 8 8.72 3.72 7.50
CA THR A 8 7.71 4.62 6.93
C THR A 8 6.57 3.82 6.29
N ALA A 9 5.37 3.98 6.81
CA ALA A 9 4.21 3.19 6.43
C ALA A 9 2.93 4.03 6.44
N PHE A 10 2.02 3.75 5.50
CA PHE A 10 0.74 4.43 5.39
C PHE A 10 -0.41 3.47 5.10
N TRP A 11 -1.59 3.91 5.51
CA TRP A 11 -2.87 3.47 4.97
C TRP A 11 -3.49 4.61 4.17
N VAL A 12 -3.96 4.32 2.96
CA VAL A 12 -4.59 5.33 2.08
C VAL A 12 -5.95 4.85 1.60
N LYS A 13 -6.95 5.73 1.56
CA LYS A 13 -8.27 5.47 0.96
C LYS A 13 -8.83 6.76 0.36
N GLY A 14 -8.88 6.85 -0.97
CA GLY A 14 -9.17 8.12 -1.64
C GLY A 14 -8.14 9.19 -1.23
N ASN A 15 -8.60 10.32 -0.72
CA ASN A 15 -7.74 11.41 -0.21
C ASN A 15 -7.35 11.24 1.26
N LYS A 16 -7.84 10.20 1.95
CA LYS A 16 -7.51 9.95 3.35
C LYS A 16 -6.16 9.26 3.42
N ILE A 17 -5.21 9.87 4.12
CA ILE A 17 -3.85 9.36 4.35
C ILE A 17 -3.65 9.21 5.86
N ILE A 18 -3.24 8.02 6.28
CA ILE A 18 -2.92 7.71 7.68
C ILE A 18 -1.46 7.29 7.71
N GLU A 19 -0.62 8.10 8.35
CA GLU A 19 0.80 7.79 8.57
C GLU A 19 0.97 6.95 9.84
N LEU A 20 1.76 5.89 9.75
CA LEU A 20 2.07 4.97 10.84
C LEU A 20 3.49 5.26 11.34
N PHE A 21 3.61 5.90 12.51
CA PHE A 21 4.91 6.32 13.06
C PHE A 21 5.61 5.24 13.88
N VAL A 22 4.86 4.45 14.64
CA VAL A 22 5.40 3.45 15.60
C VAL A 22 4.68 2.11 15.49
N GLU A 23 3.49 2.10 14.88
CA GLU A 23 2.64 0.92 14.80
C GLU A 23 2.81 0.22 13.45
N ASN A 24 2.81 -1.11 13.46
CA ASN A 24 2.67 -1.86 12.22
C ASN A 24 1.23 -1.75 11.69
N HIS A 25 1.05 -2.03 10.39
CA HIS A 25 -0.23 -1.90 9.69
C HIS A 25 -1.40 -2.60 10.41
N ILE A 26 -1.16 -3.80 10.93
CA ILE A 26 -2.19 -4.61 11.61
C ILE A 26 -2.51 -4.10 13.02
N GLY A 27 -1.50 -3.67 13.78
CA GLY A 27 -1.68 -3.09 15.10
C GLY A 27 -2.57 -1.85 15.07
N TYR A 28 -2.40 -1.02 14.04
CA TYR A 28 -3.26 0.15 13.84
C TYR A 28 -4.72 -0.23 13.54
N ILE A 29 -4.95 -1.30 12.76
CA ILE A 29 -6.30 -1.84 12.49
C ILE A 29 -6.92 -2.37 13.78
N ILE A 30 -6.19 -3.18 14.56
CA ILE A 30 -6.66 -3.77 15.83
C ILE A 30 -7.07 -2.66 16.82
N LYS A 31 -6.30 -1.57 16.88
CA LYS A 31 -6.60 -0.41 17.74
C LYS A 31 -7.78 0.42 17.23
N ASN A 32 -7.94 0.52 15.92
CA ASN A 32 -8.93 1.41 15.28
C ASN A 32 -9.88 0.68 14.31
N PRO A 33 -10.55 -0.43 14.70
CA PRO A 33 -11.23 -1.32 13.76
C PRO A 33 -12.35 -0.62 13.00
N LYS A 34 -13.11 0.24 13.69
CA LYS A 34 -14.21 1.02 13.10
C LYS A 34 -13.76 1.90 11.93
N LEU A 35 -12.51 2.38 11.95
CA LEU A 35 -11.95 3.19 10.88
C LEU A 35 -11.88 2.43 9.56
N PHE A 36 -11.66 1.12 9.67
CA PHE A 36 -11.52 0.19 8.55
C PHE A 36 -12.81 -0.53 8.21
N GLY A 37 -13.93 -0.19 8.86
CA GLY A 37 -15.21 -0.86 8.65
C GLY A 37 -15.30 -2.22 9.34
N LEU A 38 -14.44 -2.47 10.35
CA LEU A 38 -14.40 -3.70 11.12
C LEU A 38 -14.85 -3.47 12.57
N THR A 39 -15.19 -4.57 13.23
CA THR A 39 -15.41 -4.68 14.67
C THR A 39 -14.23 -5.42 15.33
N LYS A 40 -14.11 -5.30 16.66
CA LYS A 40 -13.07 -6.06 17.38
C LYS A 40 -13.35 -7.55 17.31
N GLU A 41 -14.62 -7.91 17.37
CA GLU A 41 -15.12 -9.28 17.31
C GLU A 41 -14.77 -9.93 15.97
N GLU A 42 -14.98 -9.23 14.85
CA GLU A 42 -14.59 -9.72 13.52
C GLU A 42 -13.10 -10.01 13.44
N ILE A 43 -12.25 -9.08 13.87
CA ILE A 43 -10.79 -9.28 13.87
C ILE A 43 -10.39 -10.49 14.73
N VAL A 44 -10.91 -10.57 15.96
CA VAL A 44 -10.61 -11.69 16.87
C VAL A 44 -11.09 -13.02 16.28
N ASN A 45 -12.25 -13.03 15.64
CA ASN A 45 -12.79 -14.24 15.02
C ASN A 45 -11.96 -14.68 13.82
N THR A 46 -11.44 -13.75 13.00
CA THR A 46 -10.50 -14.08 11.92
C THR A 46 -9.23 -14.71 12.48
N TYR A 47 -8.60 -14.14 13.51
CA TYR A 47 -7.41 -14.74 14.12
C TYR A 47 -7.69 -16.15 14.68
N LYS A 48 -8.84 -16.34 15.33
CA LYS A 48 -9.27 -17.65 15.83
C LYS A 48 -9.50 -18.65 14.71
N SER A 49 -10.07 -18.27 13.57
CA SER A 49 -10.33 -19.21 12.47
C SER A 49 -9.06 -19.76 11.84
N PHE A 50 -7.95 -19.02 11.91
CA PHE A 50 -6.63 -19.47 11.46
C PHE A 50 -5.78 -20.09 12.59
N ASN A 51 -6.31 -20.17 13.83
CA ASN A 51 -5.58 -20.62 15.00
C ASN A 51 -4.28 -19.82 15.26
N GLU A 52 -4.32 -18.51 14.98
CA GLU A 52 -3.19 -17.58 15.15
C GLU A 52 -3.42 -16.65 16.36
N PRO A 53 -2.38 -16.33 17.15
CA PRO A 53 -2.44 -15.29 18.17
C PRO A 53 -2.80 -13.92 17.57
N LEU A 54 -3.65 -13.15 18.27
CA LEU A 54 -4.07 -11.82 17.82
C LEU A 54 -2.87 -10.91 17.57
N GLY A 55 -2.80 -10.35 16.36
CA GLY A 55 -1.73 -9.44 15.94
C GLY A 55 -0.45 -10.13 15.48
N LEU A 56 -0.39 -11.47 15.48
CA LEU A 56 0.70 -12.20 14.85
C LEU A 56 0.67 -11.97 13.33
N GLU A 57 1.85 -11.92 12.74
CA GLU A 57 2.02 -11.91 11.30
C GLU A 57 1.74 -13.33 10.77
N GLY A 58 0.79 -13.47 9.84
CA GLY A 58 0.32 -14.78 9.37
C GLY A 58 -0.87 -14.67 8.42
N ASP A 59 -1.59 -15.77 8.24
CA ASP A 59 -2.71 -15.90 7.32
C ASP A 59 -3.91 -15.04 7.78
N ALA A 60 -4.14 -14.92 9.09
CA ALA A 60 -5.21 -14.07 9.61
C ALA A 60 -4.95 -12.59 9.29
N ARG A 61 -3.69 -12.15 9.41
CA ARG A 61 -3.28 -10.79 9.03
C ARG A 61 -3.54 -10.55 7.55
N GLU A 62 -3.15 -11.51 6.71
CA GLU A 62 -3.32 -11.41 5.27
C GLU A 62 -4.80 -11.34 4.87
N GLU A 63 -5.65 -12.14 5.49
CA GLU A 63 -7.10 -12.13 5.25
C GLU A 63 -7.72 -10.77 5.60
N ILE A 64 -7.39 -10.22 6.78
CA ILE A 64 -7.86 -8.89 7.20
C ILE A 64 -7.38 -7.81 6.23
N ILE A 65 -6.10 -7.80 5.88
CA ILE A 65 -5.52 -6.81 4.96
C ILE A 65 -6.19 -6.88 3.57
N LYS A 66 -6.39 -8.10 3.03
CA LYS A 66 -7.09 -8.29 1.76
C LYS A 66 -8.55 -7.85 1.85
N GLY A 67 -9.22 -8.12 2.96
CA GLY A 67 -10.59 -7.68 3.23
C GLY A 67 -10.72 -6.15 3.14
N ILE A 68 -9.93 -5.42 3.94
CA ILE A 68 -9.99 -3.95 3.93
C ILE A 68 -9.49 -3.37 2.60
N ALA A 69 -8.60 -4.06 1.89
CA ALA A 69 -8.16 -3.63 0.57
C ALA A 69 -9.29 -3.66 -0.45
N LYS A 70 -10.17 -4.67 -0.40
CA LYS A 70 -11.40 -4.73 -1.23
C LYS A 70 -12.33 -3.54 -0.95
N ASP A 71 -12.35 -3.07 0.30
CA ASP A 71 -13.08 -1.86 0.70
C ASP A 71 -12.38 -0.55 0.28
N GLY A 72 -11.23 -0.66 -0.40
CA GLY A 72 -10.50 0.44 -1.01
C GLY A 72 -9.37 1.02 -0.18
N TRP A 73 -8.95 0.33 0.87
CA TRP A 73 -7.71 0.67 1.56
C TRP A 73 -6.49 0.23 0.73
N ILE A 74 -5.47 1.07 0.71
CA ILE A 74 -4.21 0.85 0.03
C ILE A 74 -3.12 0.86 1.10
N ARG A 75 -2.35 -0.22 1.14
CA ARG A 75 -1.22 -0.36 2.05
C ARG A 75 0.02 0.19 1.38
N ILE A 76 0.72 1.12 2.01
CA ILE A 76 1.98 1.67 1.49
C ILE A 76 3.05 1.47 2.54
N ARG A 77 4.21 0.95 2.14
CA ARG A 77 5.34 0.71 3.03
C ARG A 77 6.65 0.96 2.30
N TYR A 78 7.55 1.68 2.95
CA TYR A 78 8.95 1.72 2.55
C TYR A 78 9.68 0.51 3.14
N TYR A 79 10.43 -0.19 2.31
CA TYR A 79 11.33 -1.25 2.72
C TYR A 79 12.75 -0.75 2.56
N SER A 80 13.56 -0.91 3.63
CA SER A 80 15.00 -0.68 3.60
C SER A 80 15.69 -1.89 4.26
N GLY A 81 16.58 -2.55 3.55
CA GLY A 81 17.24 -3.76 4.04
C GLY A 81 18.11 -4.43 2.99
N HIS A 82 18.46 -5.70 3.24
CA HIS A 82 19.39 -6.47 2.39
C HIS A 82 18.94 -6.63 0.93
N GLY A 83 17.64 -6.51 0.65
CA GLY A 83 17.08 -6.55 -0.71
C GLY A 83 17.03 -5.19 -1.42
N GLY A 84 17.63 -4.15 -0.85
CA GLY A 84 17.59 -2.78 -1.35
C GLY A 84 16.45 -1.94 -0.78
N GLU A 85 16.36 -0.72 -1.28
CA GLU A 85 15.37 0.28 -0.86
C GLU A 85 14.27 0.43 -1.90
N TYR A 86 13.01 0.27 -1.50
CA TYR A 86 11.88 0.45 -2.41
C TYR A 86 10.57 0.72 -1.67
N TRP A 87 9.64 1.34 -2.38
CA TRP A 87 8.26 1.51 -1.94
C TRP A 87 7.39 0.35 -2.40
N SER A 88 6.65 -0.27 -1.49
CA SER A 88 5.61 -1.26 -1.80
C SER A 88 4.23 -0.64 -1.62
N ILE A 89 3.43 -0.69 -2.67
CA ILE A 89 2.03 -0.23 -2.68
C ILE A 89 1.16 -1.45 -2.97
N GLN A 90 0.27 -1.80 -2.04
CA GLN A 90 -0.57 -2.99 -2.16
C GLN A 90 -2.05 -2.61 -2.07
N CYS A 91 -2.86 -3.16 -2.96
CA CYS A 91 -4.28 -2.83 -3.09
C CYS A 91 -5.10 -4.02 -3.60
N ASP A 92 -6.42 -3.90 -3.62
CA ASP A 92 -7.29 -4.91 -4.23
C ASP A 92 -7.12 -5.01 -5.74
N ASN A 93 -7.15 -3.88 -6.44
CA ASN A 93 -7.04 -3.81 -7.89
C ASN A 93 -6.40 -2.49 -8.33
N TYR A 94 -5.23 -2.56 -8.96
CA TYR A 94 -4.49 -1.38 -9.41
C TYR A 94 -5.33 -0.43 -10.28
N ARG A 95 -6.12 -0.95 -11.23
CA ARG A 95 -6.90 -0.09 -12.15
C ARG A 95 -7.96 0.72 -11.43
N ARG A 96 -8.63 0.11 -10.43
CA ARG A 96 -9.64 0.80 -9.60
C ARG A 96 -9.03 1.81 -8.65
N ARG A 97 -7.78 1.58 -8.23
CA ARG A 97 -7.09 2.41 -7.24
C ARG A 97 -6.08 3.39 -7.83
N GLU A 98 -5.92 3.42 -9.15
CA GLU A 98 -4.91 4.22 -9.84
C GLU A 98 -4.93 5.68 -9.40
N GLU A 99 -6.10 6.33 -9.39
CA GLU A 99 -6.20 7.74 -8.97
C GLU A 99 -5.76 7.97 -7.52
N SER A 100 -6.17 7.09 -6.59
CA SER A 100 -5.76 7.20 -5.18
C SER A 100 -4.27 6.95 -4.98
N ILE A 101 -3.69 5.99 -5.72
CA ILE A 101 -2.26 5.69 -5.68
C ILE A 101 -1.45 6.91 -6.14
N PHE A 102 -1.80 7.48 -7.29
CA PHE A 102 -1.06 8.61 -7.84
C PHE A 102 -1.27 9.90 -7.03
N SER A 103 -2.49 10.15 -6.54
CA SER A 103 -2.75 11.26 -5.61
C SER A 103 -1.87 11.17 -4.35
N PHE A 104 -1.71 9.97 -3.79
CA PHE A 104 -0.78 9.77 -2.69
C PHE A 104 0.69 9.99 -3.09
N ILE A 105 1.12 9.49 -4.26
CA ILE A 105 2.50 9.69 -4.72
C ILE A 105 2.80 11.18 -4.92
N ASP A 106 1.90 11.94 -5.53
CA ASP A 106 2.01 13.40 -5.68
C ASP A 106 2.15 14.06 -4.30
N TYR A 107 1.26 13.73 -3.36
CA TYR A 107 1.36 14.19 -1.96
C TYR A 107 2.72 13.85 -1.32
N ALA A 108 3.19 12.60 -1.49
CA ALA A 108 4.42 12.13 -0.87
C ALA A 108 5.66 12.83 -1.46
N ILE A 109 5.66 13.11 -2.76
CA ILE A 109 6.71 13.89 -3.41
C ILE A 109 6.71 15.33 -2.90
N ASP A 110 5.55 15.99 -2.85
CA ASP A 110 5.42 17.36 -2.33
C ASP A 110 5.89 17.48 -0.87
N LYS A 111 5.69 16.42 -0.08
CA LYS A 111 6.16 16.34 1.31
C LYS A 111 7.61 15.89 1.47
N ASN A 112 8.34 15.66 0.37
CA ASN A 112 9.71 15.12 0.38
C ASN A 112 9.81 13.76 1.11
N ILE A 113 8.75 12.96 1.04
CA ILE A 113 8.66 11.57 1.52
C ILE A 113 9.10 10.62 0.40
N MET A 114 8.68 10.87 -0.84
CA MET A 114 9.11 10.12 -2.03
C MET A 114 9.93 11.01 -2.96
N ALA A 115 10.72 10.39 -3.82
CA ALA A 115 11.33 11.06 -4.97
C ALA A 115 11.06 10.30 -6.27
N PHE A 116 11.06 11.04 -7.38
CA PHE A 116 10.76 10.51 -8.70
C PHE A 116 11.66 9.35 -9.17
N HIS A 117 12.86 9.20 -8.61
CA HIS A 117 13.76 8.08 -8.94
C HIS A 117 13.64 6.91 -7.97
N ASP A 118 12.82 7.02 -6.92
CA ASP A 118 12.71 5.95 -5.93
C ASP A 118 12.13 4.69 -6.58
N PRO A 119 12.69 3.50 -6.29
CA PRO A 119 12.11 2.24 -6.74
C PRO A 119 10.71 2.03 -6.14
N VAL A 120 9.80 1.49 -6.94
CA VAL A 120 8.41 1.25 -6.51
C VAL A 120 7.85 -0.05 -7.08
N SER A 121 7.14 -0.79 -6.24
CA SER A 121 6.41 -2.00 -6.60
C SER A 121 4.93 -1.84 -6.23
N ILE A 122 4.05 -2.13 -7.18
CA ILE A 122 2.59 -2.13 -6.99
C ILE A 122 2.07 -3.56 -7.12
N ILE A 123 1.34 -4.03 -6.10
CA ILE A 123 0.80 -5.38 -6.04
C ILE A 123 -0.72 -5.31 -5.88
N SER A 124 -1.46 -5.98 -6.77
CA SER A 124 -2.91 -6.16 -6.65
C SER A 124 -3.25 -7.56 -6.15
N TYR A 125 -4.21 -7.68 -5.24
CA TYR A 125 -4.60 -8.96 -4.63
C TYR A 125 -5.66 -9.75 -5.42
N ASP A 126 -6.26 -9.17 -6.46
CA ASP A 126 -7.28 -9.82 -7.27
C ASP A 126 -6.74 -10.99 -8.11
N VAL A 127 -7.63 -11.88 -8.55
CA VAL A 127 -7.27 -13.03 -9.39
C VAL A 127 -6.76 -12.53 -10.73
N GLY A 128 -5.54 -12.92 -11.10
CA GLY A 128 -4.81 -12.33 -12.24
C GLY A 128 -4.11 -11.01 -11.89
N GLY A 129 -3.90 -10.76 -10.59
CA GLY A 129 -3.43 -9.52 -10.02
C GLY A 129 -2.19 -8.95 -10.70
N VAL A 130 -2.24 -7.63 -10.90
CA VAL A 130 -1.14 -6.88 -11.48
C VAL A 130 -0.01 -6.75 -10.46
N SER A 131 1.19 -7.21 -10.84
CA SER A 131 2.44 -6.88 -10.17
C SER A 131 3.28 -6.01 -11.11
N LEU A 132 3.47 -4.75 -10.73
CA LEU A 132 4.38 -3.81 -11.41
C LEU A 132 5.57 -3.57 -10.51
N SER A 133 6.76 -3.57 -11.08
CA SER A 133 7.99 -3.19 -10.39
C SER A 133 8.77 -2.25 -11.29
N TYR A 134 9.25 -1.14 -10.72
CA TYR A 134 10.10 -0.17 -11.37
C TYR A 134 11.30 0.07 -10.48
N SER A 135 12.44 -0.48 -10.88
CA SER A 135 13.72 -0.30 -10.19
C SER A 135 14.28 1.11 -10.41
N PHE A 136 15.32 1.46 -9.64
CA PHE A 136 16.05 2.73 -9.82
C PHE A 136 16.59 2.86 -11.25
N GLY A 137 17.20 1.80 -11.79
CA GLY A 137 17.77 1.78 -13.14
C GLY A 137 16.73 1.92 -14.25
N GLU A 138 15.47 1.57 -13.99
CA GLU A 138 14.36 1.77 -14.93
C GLU A 138 13.71 3.16 -14.84
N GLY A 139 14.11 3.96 -13.85
CA GLY A 139 13.59 5.30 -13.57
C GLY A 139 12.56 5.36 -12.44
N GLY A 140 12.35 4.27 -11.70
CA GLY A 140 11.50 4.25 -10.49
C GLY A 140 10.10 4.82 -10.72
N ILE A 141 9.67 5.69 -9.81
CA ILE A 141 8.39 6.41 -9.90
C ILE A 141 8.23 7.16 -11.24
N SER A 142 9.27 7.76 -11.80
CA SER A 142 9.19 8.46 -13.10
C SER A 142 8.68 7.52 -14.20
N LYS A 143 9.18 6.27 -14.21
CA LYS A 143 8.78 5.27 -15.19
C LYS A 143 7.32 4.85 -15.04
N LEU A 144 6.85 4.77 -13.79
CA LEU A 144 5.46 4.53 -13.46
C LEU A 144 4.55 5.63 -14.08
N TYR A 145 4.92 6.92 -13.97
CA TYR A 145 4.17 8.03 -14.60
C TYR A 145 4.18 7.97 -16.14
N GLU A 146 5.33 7.68 -16.76
CA GLU A 146 5.41 7.52 -18.22
C GLU A 146 4.42 6.46 -18.73
N ASN A 147 4.36 5.32 -18.04
CA ASN A 147 3.50 4.21 -18.42
C ASN A 147 2.02 4.53 -18.21
N ARG A 148 1.67 5.29 -17.16
CA ARG A 148 0.31 5.82 -16.97
C ARG A 148 -0.11 6.71 -18.14
N LYS A 149 0.74 7.67 -18.55
CA LYS A 149 0.44 8.57 -19.69
C LYS A 149 0.22 7.80 -20.99
N LYS A 150 1.06 6.81 -21.30
CA LYS A 150 0.93 5.97 -22.50
C LYS A 150 -0.38 5.17 -22.55
N LYS A 151 -0.92 4.75 -21.40
CA LYS A 151 -2.24 4.09 -21.31
C LYS A 151 -3.38 5.06 -21.60
N GLY A 152 -3.29 6.30 -21.10
CA GLY A 152 -4.27 7.36 -21.37
C GLY A 152 -4.34 7.72 -22.86
N SER A 153 -3.20 7.86 -23.53
CA SER A 153 -3.17 8.21 -24.97
C SER A 153 -3.69 7.11 -25.91
N LYS A 154 -3.74 5.84 -25.46
CA LYS A 154 -4.26 4.73 -26.27
C LYS A 154 -5.79 4.60 -26.24
N LYS A 155 -6.50 5.31 -25.36
CA LYS A 155 -7.98 5.30 -25.28
C LYS A 155 -8.67 6.27 -26.24
N CYS A 156 -7.93 7.13 -26.95
CA CYS A 156 -8.47 8.17 -27.83
C CYS A 156 -8.23 7.89 -29.33
N LYS A 157 -8.14 6.63 -29.74
CA LYS A 157 -8.10 6.23 -31.16
C LYS A 157 -9.23 5.27 -31.48
#